data_AF-A0A8J4WCB1-F1
#
_entry.id   AF-A0A8J4WCB1-F1
#
_cell.length_a   1.000
_cell.length_b   1.000
_cell.length_c   1.000
_cell.angle_alpha   90.00
_cell.angle_beta   90.00
_cell.angle_gamma   90.00
#
_symmetry.space_group_name_H-M   'P 1'
#
loop_
_entity.id
_entity.type
_entity.pdbx_description
1 polymer ?
#
loop_
_entity_poly.entity_id
_entity_poly.type
_entity_poly.pdbx_seq_one_letter_code
_entity_poly.pdbx_strand_id
1 'polypeptide(L)'
;IGFATTVTNFCLSCYYNVILAWALYYLFSSLTAILPWTLCGQWWNTDGCRDSYLANTTTVSNASDLRLNGSSSSSSGAQISPAGNRSGLLLVDAATEFWE
;
A
#
# COMPACT_ATOMS: atom_id res chain seq x y z
N ILE A 1 -26.92 -38.90 -7.75
CA ILE A 1 -27.34 -37.61 -7.14
C ILE A 1 -26.66 -37.36 -5.79
N GLY A 2 -26.80 -38.25 -4.79
CA GLY A 2 -26.29 -38.01 -3.43
C GLY A 2 -24.78 -37.72 -3.30
N PHE A 3 -23.94 -38.52 -3.96
CA PHE A 3 -22.48 -38.31 -3.91
C PHE A 3 -22.04 -36.97 -4.51
N ALA A 4 -22.62 -36.60 -5.66
CA ALA A 4 -22.34 -35.32 -6.30
C ALA A 4 -22.73 -34.14 -5.40
N THR A 5 -23.90 -34.21 -4.75
CA THR A 5 -24.34 -33.16 -3.81
C THR A 5 -23.47 -33.08 -2.56
N THR A 6 -22.99 -34.21 -2.02
CA THR A 6 -22.10 -34.23 -0.86
C THR A 6 -20.74 -33.60 -1.17
N VAL A 7 -20.16 -33.93 -2.34
CA VAL A 7 -18.89 -33.34 -2.78
C VAL A 7 -19.05 -31.84 -3.00
N THR A 8 -20.12 -31.39 -3.67
CA THR A 8 -20.40 -29.96 -3.88
C THR A 8 -20.55 -29.21 -2.55
N ASN A 9 -21.28 -29.76 -1.58
CA ASN A 9 -21.46 -29.15 -0.26
C ASN A 9 -20.15 -29.05 0.53
N PHE A 10 -19.27 -30.05 0.42
CA PHE A 10 -17.95 -30.01 1.03
C PHE A 10 -17.08 -28.92 0.41
N CYS A 11 -17.03 -28.82 -0.93
CA CYS A 11 -16.29 -27.77 -1.62
C CYS A 11 -16.80 -26.36 -1.27
N LEU A 12 -18.12 -26.16 -1.24
CA LEU A 12 -18.74 -24.91 -0.80
C LEU A 12 -18.32 -24.58 0.64
N SER A 13 -18.37 -25.55 1.54
CA SER A 13 -17.99 -25.35 2.94
C SER A 13 -16.54 -24.88 3.08
N CYS A 14 -15.58 -25.52 2.40
CA CYS A 14 -14.18 -25.07 2.43
C CYS A 14 -14.03 -23.66 1.85
N TYR A 15 -14.66 -23.38 0.70
CA TYR A 15 -14.62 -22.08 0.05
C TYR A 15 -15.18 -20.95 0.94
N TYR A 16 -16.36 -21.17 1.55
CA TYR A 16 -16.97 -20.19 2.45
C TYR A 16 -16.16 -19.96 3.72
N ASN A 17 -15.56 -21.00 4.30
CA ASN A 17 -14.71 -20.84 5.49
C ASN A 17 -13.47 -20.00 5.19
N VAL A 18 -12.86 -20.13 4.01
CA VAL A 18 -11.73 -19.29 3.60
C VAL A 18 -12.15 -17.83 3.49
N ILE A 19 -13.27 -17.55 2.84
CA ILE A 19 -13.79 -16.17 2.72
C ILE A 19 -14.12 -15.57 4.09
N LEU A 20 -14.76 -16.34 4.97
CA LEU A 20 -15.08 -15.92 6.33
C LEU A 20 -13.80 -15.65 7.15
N ALA A 21 -12.77 -16.48 7.00
CA ALA A 21 -11.50 -16.26 7.65
C ALA A 21 -10.85 -14.94 7.21
N TRP A 22 -10.83 -14.65 5.90
CA TRP A 22 -10.37 -13.37 5.38
C TRP A 22 -11.21 -12.20 5.90
N ALA A 23 -12.54 -12.30 5.88
CA ALA A 23 -13.43 -11.26 6.40
C ALA A 23 -13.18 -10.97 7.88
N LEU A 24 -13.00 -12.00 8.71
CA LEU A 24 -12.66 -11.85 10.12
C LEU A 24 -11.27 -11.22 10.31
N TYR A 25 -10.27 -11.61 9.52
CA TYR A 25 -8.94 -11.00 9.54
C TYR A 25 -9.01 -9.48 9.31
N TYR A 26 -9.72 -9.04 8.27
CA TYR A 26 -9.90 -7.61 8.01
C TYR A 26 -10.75 -6.90 9.07
N LEU A 27 -11.75 -7.58 9.64
CA LEU A 27 -12.57 -7.03 10.72
C LEU A 27 -11.71 -6.75 11.95
N PHE A 28 -10.91 -7.72 12.40
CA PHE A 28 -10.05 -7.53 13.57
C PHE A 28 -8.96 -6.49 13.32
N SER A 29 -8.37 -6.44 12.13
CA SER A 29 -7.41 -5.41 11.77
C SER A 29 -8.04 -4.01 11.68
N SER A 30 -9.33 -3.91 11.35
CA SER A 30 -10.05 -2.62 11.36
C SER A 30 -10.28 -2.07 12.77
N LEU A 31 -10.11 -2.90 13.82
CA LEU A 31 -10.13 -2.45 15.22
C LEU A 31 -8.79 -1.80 15.64
N THR A 32 -7.78 -1.83 14.77
CA THR A 32 -6.48 -1.19 15.03
C THR A 32 -6.46 0.25 14.54
N ALA A 33 -5.71 1.12 15.22
CA ALA A 33 -5.68 2.55 14.92
C ALA A 33 -4.99 2.89 13.59
N ILE A 34 -4.03 2.07 13.16
CA ILE A 34 -3.36 2.22 11.87
C ILE A 34 -3.20 0.84 11.22
N LEU A 35 -3.74 0.69 10.02
CA LEU A 35 -3.77 -0.59 9.34
C LEU A 35 -2.45 -0.76 8.57
N PRO A 36 -1.77 -1.92 8.66
CA PRO A 36 -0.43 -2.08 8.09
C PRO A 36 -0.40 -1.98 6.56
N TRP A 37 -1.53 -2.26 5.90
CA TRP A 37 -1.70 -2.15 4.44
C TRP A 37 -2.12 -0.76 3.96
N THR A 38 -2.17 0.25 4.84
CA THR A 38 -2.35 1.64 4.41
C THR A 38 -1.03 2.37 4.23
N LEU A 39 0.08 1.79 4.69
CA LEU A 39 1.40 2.41 4.74
C LEU A 39 2.37 1.73 3.78
N CYS A 40 3.19 2.53 3.10
CA CYS A 40 4.37 2.03 2.38
C CYS A 40 5.55 1.78 3.34
N GLY A 41 6.51 0.92 2.97
CA GLY A 41 7.67 0.58 3.82
C GLY A 41 7.58 -0.74 4.60
N GLN A 42 6.67 -1.62 4.19
CA GLN A 42 6.60 -3.00 4.67
C GLN A 42 7.41 -3.92 3.75
N TRP A 43 7.79 -5.11 4.24
CA TRP A 43 8.67 -6.03 3.49
C TRP A 43 8.05 -6.61 2.21
N TRP A 44 6.72 -6.53 2.07
CA TRP A 44 5.97 -6.96 0.89
C TRP A 44 5.76 -5.84 -0.14
N ASN A 45 6.06 -4.58 0.20
CA ASN A 45 5.84 -3.45 -0.72
C ASN A 45 6.99 -3.29 -1.71
N THR A 46 6.65 -2.91 -2.93
CA THR A 46 7.62 -2.61 -4.00
C THR A 46 8.03 -1.12 -3.97
N ASP A 47 9.12 -0.75 -4.64
CA ASP A 47 9.59 0.65 -4.79
C ASP A 47 8.56 1.59 -5.45
N GLY A 48 7.50 1.04 -6.05
CA GLY A 48 6.37 1.77 -6.65
C GLY A 48 5.23 2.11 -5.69
N CYS A 49 5.30 1.71 -4.41
CA CYS A 49 4.24 1.91 -3.44
C CYS A 49 3.95 3.40 -3.18
N ARG A 50 2.67 3.79 -3.25
CA ARG A 50 2.21 5.15 -2.93
C ARG A 50 1.26 5.14 -1.74
N ASP A 51 1.59 5.92 -0.72
CA ASP A 51 0.68 6.18 0.40
C ASP A 51 -0.33 7.27 -0.01
N SER A 52 -1.60 6.91 -0.06
CA SER A 52 -2.71 7.81 -0.41
C SER A 52 -2.96 8.91 0.64
N TYR A 53 -2.53 8.71 1.89
CA TYR A 53 -2.64 9.69 2.98
C TYR A 53 -1.53 10.76 2.93
N LEU A 54 -0.30 10.36 2.57
CA LEU A 54 0.87 11.27 2.53
C LEU A 54 0.99 12.08 1.23
N ALA A 55 0.31 11.65 0.16
CA ALA A 55 0.45 12.29 -1.14
C ALA A 55 -0.18 13.69 -1.25
N ASN A 56 -0.89 14.18 -0.22
CA ASN A 56 -1.46 15.53 -0.18
C ASN A 56 -0.55 16.57 0.48
N THR A 57 0.62 16.17 1.01
CA THR A 57 1.55 17.11 1.68
C THR A 57 2.66 17.65 0.77
N THR A 58 2.78 17.15 -0.46
CA THR A 58 3.83 17.58 -1.40
C THR A 58 3.33 18.54 -2.49
N THR A 59 2.61 19.60 -2.14
CA THR A 59 2.51 20.83 -2.98
C THR A 59 2.07 22.04 -2.14
N VAL A 60 2.90 22.47 -1.18
CA VAL A 60 3.00 23.91 -0.87
C VAL A 60 4.48 24.26 -0.93
N SER A 61 5.01 24.35 -2.15
CA SER A 61 6.24 25.08 -2.41
C SER A 61 5.91 26.57 -2.20
N ASN A 62 5.92 27.03 -0.95
CA ASN A 62 5.89 28.46 -0.65
C ASN A 62 7.08 29.10 -1.39
N ALA A 63 6.78 29.87 -2.43
CA ALA A 63 7.75 30.59 -3.24
C ALA A 63 8.34 31.79 -2.48
N SER A 64 9.10 31.50 -1.43
CA SER A 64 9.82 32.51 -0.65
C SER A 64 11.20 31.98 -0.25
N ASP A 65 12.00 31.63 -1.25
CA ASP A 65 13.39 31.21 -1.09
C ASP A 65 14.29 32.46 -1.18
N LEU A 66 14.35 33.25 -0.10
CA LEU A 66 15.36 34.29 0.08
C LEU A 66 16.58 33.62 0.75
N ARG A 67 17.53 33.21 -0.09
CA ARG A 67 18.75 32.48 0.28
C ARG A 67 19.62 33.29 1.26
N LEU A 68 19.79 32.80 2.49
CA LEU A 68 20.92 33.15 3.35
C LEU A 68 21.63 31.87 3.81
N ASN A 69 22.95 31.89 3.61
CA ASN A 69 23.91 30.80 3.74
C ASN A 69 24.26 30.52 5.22
N GLY A 70 24.34 29.24 5.65
CA GLY A 70 24.79 28.90 7.00
C GLY A 70 24.62 27.44 7.43
N SER A 71 25.65 26.63 7.15
CA SER A 71 26.16 25.48 7.92
C SER A 71 25.20 24.61 8.76
N SER A 72 24.90 23.39 8.31
CA SER A 72 24.96 22.16 9.13
C SER A 72 24.55 20.89 8.35
N SER A 73 25.51 19.96 8.24
CA SER A 73 25.40 18.49 8.29
C SER A 73 24.27 17.72 7.56
N SER A 74 24.72 16.59 6.99
CA SER A 74 24.01 15.32 6.72
C SER A 74 23.48 15.11 5.29
N SER A 75 24.30 14.40 4.51
CA SER A 75 23.93 13.44 3.45
C SER A 75 22.49 13.51 2.93
N SER A 76 22.29 14.14 1.78
CA SER A 76 21.10 13.94 0.96
C SER A 76 21.53 13.86 -0.49
N GLY A 77 22.04 12.69 -0.87
CA GLY A 77 22.11 12.29 -2.28
C GLY A 77 20.73 11.89 -2.77
N ALA A 78 19.76 12.81 -2.77
CA ALA A 78 18.54 12.64 -3.54
C ALA A 78 18.90 12.96 -4.99
N GLN A 79 19.22 11.93 -5.78
CA GLN A 79 19.32 12.09 -7.21
C GLN A 79 17.98 12.57 -7.76
N ILE A 80 17.98 13.81 -8.24
CA ILE A 80 17.00 14.33 -9.18
C ILE A 80 17.09 13.45 -10.43
N SER A 81 16.09 12.61 -10.66
CA SER A 81 15.78 12.17 -12.03
C SER A 81 14.80 13.16 -12.64
N PRO A 82 15.03 13.59 -13.90
CA PRO A 82 14.24 14.61 -14.55
C PRO A 82 12.82 14.10 -14.81
N ALA A 83 11.92 15.01 -15.15
CA ALA A 83 10.61 14.70 -15.72
C ALA A 83 10.79 13.78 -16.95
N GLY A 84 10.75 12.47 -16.71
CA GLY A 84 10.85 11.41 -17.71
C GLY A 84 9.51 10.68 -17.75
N ASN A 85 8.82 10.85 -18.88
CA ASN A 85 7.60 10.18 -19.33
C ASN A 85 7.20 8.92 -18.53
N ARG A 86 6.36 9.08 -17.49
CA ARG A 86 6.10 8.05 -16.47
C ARG A 86 4.92 7.12 -16.83
N SER A 87 4.82 6.72 -18.09
CA SER A 87 3.71 5.90 -18.60
C SER A 87 3.86 4.39 -18.30
N GLY A 88 4.50 3.99 -17.20
CA GLY A 88 4.74 2.57 -16.91
C GLY A 88 5.12 2.17 -15.48
N LEU A 89 5.35 3.11 -14.56
CA LEU A 89 5.41 2.78 -13.14
C LEU A 89 3.99 2.92 -12.60
N LEU A 90 3.24 1.82 -12.61
CA LEU A 90 1.93 1.74 -11.97
C LEU A 90 2.18 2.12 -10.50
N LEU A 91 1.71 3.29 -10.07
CA LEU A 91 1.69 3.63 -8.65
C LEU A 91 0.59 2.76 -8.04
N VAL A 92 0.97 1.85 -7.14
CA VAL A 92 0.06 0.89 -6.51
C VAL A 92 0.00 1.20 -5.01
N ASP A 93 -1.19 1.10 -4.42
CA ASP A 93 -1.36 1.29 -2.98
C ASP A 93 -0.89 0.04 -2.22
N ALA A 94 -0.43 0.22 -0.98
CA ALA A 94 0.05 -0.89 -0.13
C ALA A 94 -1.00 -2.00 0.09
N ALA A 95 -2.31 -1.67 0.01
CA ALA A 95 -3.39 -2.65 0.15
C ALA A 95 -3.55 -3.55 -1.07
N THR A 96 -3.23 -3.05 -2.26
CA THR A 96 -3.27 -3.80 -3.51
C THR A 96 -2.07 -4.72 -3.66
N GLU A 97 -0.87 -4.30 -3.25
CA GLU A 97 0.35 -5.13 -3.30
C GLU A 97 0.38 -6.24 -2.22
N PHE A 98 -0.45 -6.15 -1.18
CA PHE A 98 -0.49 -7.17 -0.12
C PHE A 98 -0.98 -8.56 -0.62
N TRP A 99 -1.73 -8.58 -1.72
CA TRP A 99 -2.37 -9.79 -2.27
C TRP A 99 -1.69 -10.32 -3.53
N GLU A 100 -0.59 -9.70 -3.95
CA GLU A 100 0.25 -10.15 -5.07
C GLU A 100 1.25 -11.23 -4.62
#